data_AF-D6ZKG2-F1
#
_entry.id   AF-D6ZKG2-F1
#
_cell.length_a   1.000
_cell.length_b   1.000
_cell.length_c   1.000
_cell.angle_alpha   90.00
_cell.angle_beta   90.00
_cell.angle_gamma   90.00
#
_symmetry.space_group_name_H-M   'P 1'
#
loop_
_entity.id
_entity.type
_entity.pdbx_description
1 polymer ?
#
loop_
_entity_poly.entity_id
_entity_poly.type
_entity_poly.pdbx_seq_one_letter_code
_entity_poly.pdbx_strand_id
1 'polypeptide(L)'
;MDQEIREAVLNIANDVFYALIDKREGTVREWTEEIEPFQDPIYAWIESQGDKQLRVMLAMEDSTAKDLTRAMYLLGETDEVTEEDQRDAFGEIVNVIGGNMKSIVEDSGNLVLPKVEKEKPTDQDSPLVSVNLNWKGKFLVVSISDLNTPRDAA
;
A
#
# COMPACT_ATOMS: atom_id res chain seq x y z
N MET A 1 20.22 -1.34 2.22
CA MET A 1 19.00 -1.03 2.98
C MET A 1 17.89 -0.50 2.07
N ASP A 2 17.89 0.75 1.60
CA ASP A 2 16.76 1.31 0.81
C ASP A 2 16.47 0.52 -0.49
N GLN A 3 17.51 0.09 -1.20
CA GLN A 3 17.37 -0.75 -2.40
C GLN A 3 16.79 -2.14 -2.08
N GLU A 4 17.22 -2.76 -0.99
CA GLU A 4 16.73 -4.08 -0.57
C GLU A 4 15.27 -4.01 -0.11
N ILE A 5 14.90 -2.94 0.62
CA ILE A 5 13.51 -2.68 1.03
C ILE A 5 12.63 -2.44 -0.20
N ARG A 6 13.11 -1.67 -1.19
CA ARG A 6 12.40 -1.46 -2.46
C ARG A 6 12.17 -2.77 -3.21
N GLU A 7 13.19 -3.61 -3.37
CA GLU A 7 13.05 -4.92 -4.00
C GLU A 7 12.06 -5.81 -3.25
N ALA A 8 12.10 -5.78 -1.92
CA ALA A 8 11.14 -6.50 -1.10
C ALA A 8 9.71 -6.01 -1.30
N VAL A 9 9.48 -4.68 -1.30
CA VAL A 9 8.16 -4.09 -1.58
C VAL A 9 7.64 -4.53 -2.95
N LEU A 10 8.50 -4.57 -3.97
CA LEU A 10 8.12 -5.03 -5.32
C LEU A 10 7.73 -6.51 -5.36
N ASN A 11 8.48 -7.37 -4.68
CA ASN A 11 8.16 -8.79 -4.58
C ASN A 11 6.84 -9.01 -3.83
N ILE A 12 6.67 -8.36 -2.68
CA ILE A 12 5.44 -8.42 -1.88
C ILE A 12 4.24 -7.91 -2.69
N ALA A 13 4.38 -6.81 -3.42
CA ALA A 13 3.32 -6.30 -4.27
C ALA A 13 2.91 -7.33 -5.34
N ASN A 14 3.86 -7.99 -6.00
CA ASN A 14 3.55 -9.06 -6.94
C ASN A 14 2.83 -10.25 -6.27
N ASP A 15 3.30 -10.68 -5.10
CA ASP A 15 2.68 -11.78 -4.35
C ASP A 15 1.26 -11.45 -3.91
N VAL A 16 1.02 -10.23 -3.42
CA VAL A 16 -0.31 -9.75 -3.03
C VAL A 16 -1.24 -9.68 -4.23
N PHE A 17 -0.79 -9.11 -5.35
CA PHE A 17 -1.62 -9.02 -6.55
C PHE A 17 -1.91 -10.39 -7.16
N TYR A 18 -0.95 -11.30 -7.11
CA TYR A 18 -1.19 -12.69 -7.48
C TYR A 18 -2.21 -13.33 -6.53
N ALA A 19 -2.01 -13.22 -5.22
CA ALA A 19 -2.82 -13.92 -4.23
C ALA A 19 -4.24 -13.36 -4.10
N LEU A 20 -4.43 -12.04 -4.20
CA LEU A 20 -5.70 -11.39 -3.86
C LEU A 20 -6.43 -10.81 -5.07
N ILE A 21 -5.73 -10.44 -6.14
CA ILE A 21 -6.32 -9.61 -7.21
C ILE A 21 -6.52 -10.41 -8.50
N ASP A 22 -5.44 -10.83 -9.17
CA ASP A 22 -5.52 -11.31 -10.55
C ASP A 22 -5.25 -12.81 -10.72
N LYS A 23 -4.70 -13.49 -9.70
CA LYS A 23 -4.24 -14.90 -9.80
C LYS A 23 -3.29 -15.13 -10.97
N ARG A 24 -2.55 -14.08 -11.37
CA ARG A 24 -1.63 -14.06 -12.50
C ARG A 24 -0.42 -13.20 -12.17
N GLU A 25 0.77 -13.70 -12.52
CA GLU A 25 2.02 -12.99 -12.32
C GLU A 25 2.18 -11.79 -13.27
N GLY A 26 2.89 -10.75 -12.79
CA GLY A 26 3.32 -9.62 -13.60
C GLY A 26 2.19 -8.67 -14.04
N THR A 27 1.05 -8.67 -13.33
CA THR A 27 -0.06 -7.74 -13.57
C THR A 27 0.14 -6.39 -12.89
N VAL A 28 0.93 -6.36 -11.82
CA VAL A 28 1.44 -5.14 -11.18
C VAL A 28 2.94 -5.02 -11.44
N ARG A 29 3.41 -3.82 -11.75
CA ARG A 29 4.82 -3.57 -12.09
C ARG A 29 5.27 -2.23 -11.53
N GLU A 30 6.56 -2.10 -11.29
CA GLU A 30 7.14 -0.79 -10.99
C GLU A 30 6.90 0.19 -12.14
N TRP A 31 6.55 1.42 -11.78
CA TRP A 31 6.55 2.56 -12.67
C TRP A 31 7.67 3.51 -12.26
N THR A 32 8.68 3.69 -13.13
CA THR A 32 9.88 4.48 -12.80
C THR A 32 9.75 5.96 -13.18
N GLU A 33 8.71 6.31 -13.92
CA GLU A 33 8.43 7.70 -14.29
C GLU A 33 7.57 8.40 -13.22
N GLU A 34 7.44 9.72 -13.36
CA GLU A 34 6.54 10.50 -12.54
C GLU A 34 5.08 10.10 -12.82
N ILE A 35 4.26 10.07 -11.78
CA ILE A 35 2.81 9.91 -11.91
C ILE A 35 2.17 11.24 -11.55
N GLU A 36 1.11 11.59 -12.27
CA GLU A 36 0.32 12.77 -11.94
C GLU A 36 -0.27 12.63 -10.53
N PRO A 37 -0.35 13.74 -9.76
CA PRO A 37 -0.98 13.71 -8.44
C PRO A 37 -2.42 13.22 -8.51
N PHE A 38 -2.79 12.38 -7.54
CA PHE A 38 -4.16 11.89 -7.41
C PHE A 38 -5.13 13.02 -7.08
N GLN A 39 -6.29 13.03 -7.74
CA GLN A 39 -7.32 14.05 -7.60
C GLN A 39 -8.31 13.71 -6.47
N ASP A 40 -8.72 12.44 -6.34
CA ASP A 40 -9.56 11.94 -5.23
C ASP A 40 -8.89 10.71 -4.61
N PRO A 41 -7.81 10.91 -3.82
CA PRO A 41 -7.07 9.81 -3.26
C PRO A 41 -7.82 9.09 -2.14
N ILE A 42 -7.57 7.79 -2.05
CA ILE A 42 -7.81 7.00 -0.84
C ILE A 42 -6.47 6.47 -0.33
N TYR A 43 -6.33 6.49 0.98
CA TYR A 43 -5.14 6.04 1.69
C TYR A 43 -5.51 4.85 2.57
N ALA A 44 -4.70 3.81 2.54
CA ALA A 44 -4.76 2.73 3.49
C ALA A 44 -3.40 2.59 4.15
N TRP A 45 -3.36 2.40 5.47
CA TRP A 45 -2.10 2.17 6.14
C TRP A 45 -2.25 1.27 7.36
N ILE A 46 -1.14 0.67 7.72
CA ILE A 46 -0.98 -0.11 8.94
C ILE A 46 0.34 0.29 9.59
N GLU A 47 0.34 0.31 10.92
CA GLU A 47 1.49 0.70 11.71
C GLU A 47 1.95 -0.45 12.59
N SER A 48 3.22 -0.44 12.95
CA SER A 48 3.80 -1.39 13.89
C SER A 48 4.11 -0.73 15.24
N GLN A 49 3.95 -1.47 16.34
CA GLN A 49 4.16 -1.01 17.72
C GLN A 49 5.40 -1.64 18.37
N GLY A 50 6.48 -1.81 17.60
CA GLY A 50 7.77 -2.27 18.12
C GLY A 50 8.71 -1.12 18.48
N ASP A 51 9.95 -1.49 18.81
CA ASP A 51 11.03 -0.53 19.03
C ASP A 51 11.34 0.25 17.75
N LYS A 52 11.12 -0.37 16.57
CA LYS A 52 11.00 0.32 15.29
C LYS A 52 9.52 0.42 14.91
N GLN A 53 9.01 1.65 14.86
CA GLN A 53 7.64 1.89 14.41
C GLN A 53 7.65 2.13 12.90
N LEU A 54 7.05 1.21 12.15
CA LEU A 54 6.92 1.35 10.71
C LEU A 54 5.49 1.72 10.35
N ARG A 55 5.35 2.52 9.29
CA ARG A 55 4.09 2.69 8.58
C ARG A 55 4.23 2.13 7.18
N VAL A 56 3.36 1.18 6.84
CA VAL A 56 3.13 0.76 5.45
C VAL A 56 1.90 1.49 4.97
N MET A 57 2.03 2.27 3.91
CA MET A 57 0.93 3.04 3.34
C MET A 57 0.77 2.72 1.86
N LEU A 58 -0.48 2.55 1.45
CA LEU A 58 -0.95 2.41 0.08
C LEU A 58 -1.80 3.64 -0.26
N ALA A 59 -1.53 4.27 -1.40
CA ALA A 59 -2.29 5.41 -1.90
C ALA A 59 -2.66 5.21 -3.37
N MET A 60 -3.86 5.60 -3.76
CA MET A 60 -4.33 5.55 -5.15
C MET A 60 -5.56 6.44 -5.35
N GLU A 61 -5.99 6.64 -6.60
CA GLU A 61 -7.32 7.18 -6.90
C GLU A 61 -8.43 6.28 -6.36
N ASP A 62 -9.51 6.88 -5.85
CA ASP A 62 -10.74 6.18 -5.43
C ASP A 62 -11.31 5.27 -6.53
N SER A 63 -11.23 5.71 -7.79
CA SER A 63 -11.62 4.90 -8.94
C SER A 63 -10.77 3.63 -9.07
N THR A 64 -9.46 3.73 -8.89
CA THR A 64 -8.54 2.58 -8.90
C THR A 64 -8.82 1.66 -7.74
N ALA A 65 -9.15 2.22 -6.58
CA ALA A 65 -9.56 1.47 -5.42
C ALA A 65 -10.82 0.63 -5.69
N LYS A 66 -11.89 1.24 -6.20
CA LYS A 66 -13.11 0.50 -6.58
C LYS A 66 -12.80 -0.67 -7.51
N ASP A 67 -11.92 -0.47 -8.49
CA ASP A 67 -11.57 -1.51 -9.44
C ASP A 67 -10.73 -2.64 -8.83
N LEU A 68 -9.83 -2.33 -7.89
CA LEU A 68 -9.12 -3.35 -7.12
C LEU A 68 -10.07 -4.14 -6.23
N THR A 69 -11.02 -3.49 -5.56
CA THR A 69 -12.03 -4.17 -4.73
C THR A 69 -12.89 -5.10 -5.58
N ARG A 70 -13.32 -4.68 -6.79
CA ARG A 70 -14.02 -5.57 -7.72
C ARG A 70 -13.20 -6.81 -8.08
N ALA A 71 -11.93 -6.62 -8.41
CA ALA A 71 -11.04 -7.72 -8.74
C ALA A 71 -10.87 -8.68 -7.55
N MET A 72 -10.68 -8.15 -6.34
CA MET A 72 -10.52 -8.93 -5.12
C MET A 72 -11.77 -9.74 -4.76
N TYR A 73 -12.96 -9.18 -4.96
CA TYR A 73 -14.24 -9.82 -4.63
C TYR A 73 -14.85 -10.60 -5.81
N LEU A 74 -14.16 -10.65 -6.96
CA LEU A 74 -14.64 -11.28 -8.19
C LEU A 74 -15.98 -10.71 -8.68
N LEU A 75 -16.15 -9.39 -8.51
CA LEU A 75 -17.33 -8.64 -8.95
C LEU A 75 -17.20 -8.22 -10.43
N GLY A 76 -18.34 -8.03 -11.10
CA GLY A 76 -18.42 -7.48 -12.44
C GLY A 76 -18.03 -6.00 -12.49
N GLU A 77 -17.66 -5.51 -13.68
CA GLU A 77 -17.16 -4.14 -13.88
C GLU A 77 -18.13 -3.04 -13.44
N THR A 78 -19.44 -3.32 -13.52
CA THR A 78 -20.50 -2.38 -13.15
C THR A 78 -21.10 -2.65 -11.77
N ASP A 79 -20.64 -3.70 -11.08
CA ASP A 79 -21.15 -4.02 -9.75
C ASP A 79 -20.79 -2.89 -8.78
N GLU A 80 -21.71 -2.62 -7.87
CA GLU A 80 -21.54 -1.62 -6.85
C GLU A 80 -20.43 -2.05 -5.88
N VAL A 81 -19.58 -1.09 -5.53
CA VAL A 81 -18.56 -1.25 -4.51
C VAL A 81 -18.82 -0.17 -3.47
N THR A 82 -19.17 -0.60 -2.26
CA THR A 82 -19.43 0.31 -1.15
C THR A 82 -18.14 0.83 -0.53
N GLU A 83 -18.24 1.85 0.32
CA GLU A 83 -17.09 2.32 1.11
C GLU A 83 -16.60 1.25 2.10
N GLU A 84 -17.51 0.42 2.64
CA GLU A 84 -17.17 -0.69 3.53
C GLU A 84 -16.37 -1.78 2.79
N ASP A 85 -16.79 -2.13 1.57
CA ASP A 85 -16.05 -3.08 0.73
C ASP A 85 -14.62 -2.60 0.45
N GLN A 86 -14.45 -1.29 0.18
CA GLN A 86 -13.13 -0.69 0.00
C GLN A 86 -12.32 -0.76 1.29
N ARG A 87 -12.90 -0.35 2.43
CA ARG A 87 -12.21 -0.39 3.72
C ARG A 87 -11.71 -1.79 4.07
N ASP A 88 -12.53 -2.81 3.85
CA ASP A 88 -12.16 -4.20 4.11
C ASP A 88 -11.07 -4.68 3.14
N ALA A 89 -11.25 -4.46 1.83
CA ALA A 89 -10.29 -4.88 0.81
C ALA A 89 -8.91 -4.22 1.02
N PHE A 90 -8.87 -2.91 1.22
CA PHE A 90 -7.61 -2.19 1.42
C PHE A 90 -7.00 -2.47 2.78
N GLY A 91 -7.83 -2.64 3.82
CA GLY A 91 -7.38 -3.08 5.13
C GLY A 91 -6.64 -4.41 5.05
N GLU A 92 -7.19 -5.37 4.31
CA GLU A 92 -6.53 -6.67 4.10
C GLU A 92 -5.25 -6.54 3.27
N ILE A 93 -5.24 -5.74 2.20
CA ILE A 93 -4.03 -5.51 1.38
C ILE A 93 -2.89 -4.95 2.25
N VAL A 94 -3.13 -3.89 3.02
CA VAL A 94 -2.07 -3.30 3.85
C VAL A 94 -1.69 -4.20 5.01
N ASN A 95 -2.63 -4.99 5.55
CA ASN A 95 -2.34 -6.00 6.56
C ASN A 95 -1.38 -7.08 6.02
N VAL A 96 -1.62 -7.58 4.80
CA VAL A 96 -0.73 -8.56 4.16
C VAL A 96 0.63 -7.93 3.84
N ILE A 97 0.68 -6.72 3.25
CA ILE A 97 1.96 -6.05 2.96
C ILE A 97 2.73 -5.79 4.28
N GLY A 98 2.05 -5.24 5.29
CA GLY A 98 2.64 -4.99 6.61
C GLY A 98 3.16 -6.25 7.29
N GLY A 99 2.42 -7.36 7.19
CA GLY A 99 2.83 -8.67 7.71
C GLY A 99 4.12 -9.16 7.07
N ASN A 100 4.24 -9.04 5.74
CA ASN A 100 5.46 -9.39 5.02
C ASN A 100 6.63 -8.47 5.40
N MET A 101 6.37 -7.16 5.51
CA MET A 101 7.39 -6.17 5.89
C MET A 101 7.95 -6.39 7.30
N LYS A 102 7.13 -6.86 8.25
CA LYS A 102 7.58 -7.24 9.60
C LYS A 102 8.64 -8.35 9.56
N SER A 103 8.57 -9.28 8.60
CA SER A 103 9.58 -10.33 8.45
C SER A 103 10.92 -9.81 7.92
N ILE A 104 10.92 -8.62 7.31
CA ILE A 104 12.12 -7.98 6.74
C ILE A 104 12.73 -6.99 7.72
N VAL A 105 11.89 -6.27 8.47
CA VAL A 105 12.36 -5.29 9.46
C VAL A 105 12.28 -5.85 10.87
N GLU A 106 13.44 -6.23 11.39
CA GLU A 106 13.63 -6.67 12.78
C GLU A 106 13.12 -5.62 13.77
N ASP A 107 12.66 -6.07 14.94
CA ASP A 107 12.17 -5.25 16.05
C ASP A 107 10.95 -4.35 15.76
N SER A 108 10.23 -4.63 14.66
CA SER A 108 9.03 -3.88 14.29
C SER A 108 7.79 -4.17 15.16
N GLY A 109 7.80 -5.23 15.98
CA GLY A 109 6.73 -5.52 16.94
C GLY A 109 5.43 -6.01 16.29
N ASN A 110 4.28 -5.78 16.93
CA ASN A 110 2.97 -6.17 16.40
C ASN A 110 2.37 -5.09 15.52
N LEU A 111 1.61 -5.49 14.50
CA LEU A 111 0.82 -4.57 13.69
C LEU A 111 -0.46 -4.18 14.42
N VAL A 112 -0.87 -2.93 14.25
CA VAL A 112 -2.18 -2.45 14.70
C VAL A 112 -3.24 -2.67 13.64
N LEU A 113 -4.49 -2.31 13.94
CA LEU A 113 -5.55 -2.37 12.94
C LEU A 113 -5.25 -1.42 11.76
N PRO A 114 -5.45 -1.88 10.51
CA PRO A 114 -5.44 -1.02 9.35
C PRO A 114 -6.40 0.16 9.50
N LYS A 115 -6.04 1.29 8.88
CA LYS A 115 -6.90 2.45 8.68
C LYS A 115 -7.04 2.71 7.20
N VAL A 116 -8.22 3.14 6.78
CA VAL A 116 -8.52 3.47 5.38
C VAL A 116 -9.32 4.76 5.36
N GLU A 117 -8.73 5.83 4.83
CA GLU A 117 -9.26 7.19 4.92
C GLU A 117 -9.03 7.99 3.62
N LYS A 118 -9.79 9.07 3.46
CA LYS A 118 -9.63 10.05 2.37
C LYS A 118 -8.50 11.06 2.61
N GLU A 119 -8.10 11.21 3.87
CA GLU A 119 -7.01 12.10 4.26
C GLU A 119 -5.77 11.27 4.61
N LYS A 120 -4.62 11.73 4.13
CA LYS A 120 -3.33 11.16 4.51
C LYS A 120 -3.09 11.43 6.02
N PRO A 121 -2.41 10.53 6.75
CA PRO A 121 -1.92 10.83 8.10
C PRO A 121 -1.21 12.19 8.19
N THR A 122 -1.47 12.93 9.27
CA THR A 122 -0.98 14.31 9.47
C THR A 122 0.52 14.43 9.73
N ASP A 123 1.19 13.31 10.01
CA ASP A 123 2.63 13.30 10.25
C ASP A 123 3.36 13.54 8.91
N GLN A 124 4.45 14.32 8.93
CA GLN A 124 5.30 14.47 7.75
C GLN A 124 6.01 13.15 7.47
N ASP A 125 5.34 12.28 6.74
CA ASP A 125 5.91 11.04 6.24
C ASP A 125 6.96 11.36 5.16
N SER A 126 8.23 11.29 5.55
CA SER A 126 9.36 11.15 4.63
C SER A 126 9.66 9.65 4.48
N PRO A 127 9.02 8.95 3.52
CA PRO A 127 9.16 7.51 3.42
C PRO A 127 10.61 7.12 3.15
N LEU A 128 11.08 6.05 3.80
CA LEU A 128 12.35 5.39 3.51
C LEU A 128 12.37 4.91 2.05
N VAL A 129 11.24 4.36 1.61
CA VAL A 129 11.02 3.88 0.25
C VAL A 129 9.62 4.27 -0.18
N SER A 130 9.51 4.80 -1.40
CA SER A 130 8.25 5.00 -2.11
C SER A 130 8.36 4.35 -3.49
N VAL A 131 7.42 3.49 -3.82
CA VAL A 131 7.36 2.74 -5.08
C VAL A 131 6.05 3.06 -5.78
N ASN A 132 6.15 3.66 -6.96
CA ASN A 132 5.02 3.79 -7.87
C ASN A 132 4.81 2.45 -8.55
N LEU A 133 3.58 1.96 -8.56
CA LEU A 133 3.20 0.74 -9.25
C LEU A 133 2.13 1.04 -10.29
N ASN A 134 2.20 0.34 -11.41
CA ASN A 134 1.16 0.32 -12.43
C ASN A 134 0.49 -1.06 -12.44
N TRP A 135 -0.83 -1.06 -12.29
CA TRP A 135 -1.69 -2.20 -12.45
C TRP A 135 -2.67 -1.94 -13.59
N LYS A 136 -2.46 -2.61 -14.74
CA LYS A 136 -3.33 -2.50 -15.94
C LYS A 136 -3.62 -1.04 -16.35
N GLY A 137 -2.63 -0.16 -16.28
CA GLY A 137 -2.76 1.26 -16.61
C GLY A 137 -3.24 2.15 -15.46
N LYS A 138 -3.49 1.59 -14.27
CA LYS A 138 -3.93 2.31 -13.07
C LYS A 138 -2.79 2.38 -12.06
N PHE A 139 -2.61 3.55 -11.45
CA PHE A 139 -1.47 3.80 -10.58
C PHE A 139 -1.85 3.66 -9.10
N LEU A 140 -0.94 3.09 -8.34
CA LEU A 140 -0.95 3.06 -6.88
C LEU A 140 0.48 3.27 -6.36
N VAL A 141 0.60 3.81 -5.16
CA VAL A 141 1.88 4.08 -4.51
C VAL A 141 1.94 3.29 -3.22
N VAL A 142 2.98 2.49 -3.06
CA VAL A 142 3.31 1.84 -1.78
C VAL A 142 4.50 2.57 -1.18
N SER A 143 4.37 2.98 0.08
CA SER A 143 5.42 3.67 0.81
C SER A 143 5.63 3.05 2.19
N ILE A 144 6.90 3.04 2.61
CA ILE A 144 7.36 2.53 3.89
C ILE A 144 8.04 3.68 4.63
N SER A 145 7.50 4.08 5.78
CA SER A 145 8.08 5.09 6.66
C SER A 145 8.59 4.45 7.95
N ASP A 146 9.66 5.00 8.51
CA ASP A 146 10.02 4.81 9.92
C ASP A 146 9.52 6.02 10.71
N LEU A 147 8.58 5.77 11.63
CA LEU A 147 7.91 6.79 12.43
C LEU A 147 8.78 7.27 13.61
N ASN A 148 9.85 6.55 13.95
CA ASN A 148 10.76 6.92 15.03
C ASN A 148 11.91 7.83 14.55
N THR A 149 12.07 8.01 13.25
CA THR A 149 13.12 8.85 12.67
C THR A 149 12.52 10.14 12.12
N PRO A 150 12.62 11.29 12.84
CA PRO A 150 12.42 12.58 12.22
C PRO A 150 13.48 12.77 11.15
N ARG A 151 13.11 12.91 9.88
CA ARG A 151 14.04 13.48 8.90
C ARG A 151 14.04 14.99 9.13
N ASP A 152 15.17 15.50 9.60
CA ASP A 152 15.41 16.93 9.70
C ASP A 152 15.00 17.62 8.39
N ALA A 153 14.28 18.74 8.52
CA ALA A 153 13.95 19.63 7.43
C ALA A 153 15.24 19.99 6.68
N ALA A 154 15.37 19.49 5.44
CA ALA A 154 16.37 19.95 4.49
C ALA A 154 16.07 21.38 4.04
#